data_AF-A0A413FWS1-F1
#
_entry.id   AF-A0A413FWS1-F1
#
_cell.length_a   1.000
_cell.length_b   1.000
_cell.length_c   1.000
_cell.angle_alpha   90.00
_cell.angle_beta   90.00
_cell.angle_gamma   90.00
#
_symmetry.space_group_name_H-M   'P 1'
#
loop_
_entity.id
_entity.type
_entity.pdbx_description
1 polymer ?
#
loop_
_entity_poly.entity_id
_entity_poly.type
_entity_poly.pdbx_seq_one_letter_code
_entity_poly.pdbx_strand_id
1 'polypeptide(L)'
;MYLDKTYYSILQTISDENLAFPDIKERFPKVDELELKEILYALEKADYINHHFNGDASVIRNGSTFSISLEGKHAIMEYLENLHSAKIQEKSSRDSSVAAKAGVMCCILTAISVLIAALGLLKTALGI
;
A
#
# COMPACT_ATOMS: atom_id res chain seq x y z
N MET A 1 3.93 -7.05 12.40
CA MET A 1 4.84 -7.16 11.23
C MET A 1 4.07 -6.60 10.05
N TYR A 2 4.61 -5.64 9.29
CA TYR A 2 3.92 -5.20 8.07
C TYR A 2 4.14 -6.26 6.98
N LEU A 3 3.06 -6.82 6.45
CA LEU A 3 3.15 -7.68 5.27
C LEU A 3 3.67 -6.84 4.11
N ASP A 4 4.81 -7.25 3.54
CA ASP A 4 5.21 -6.70 2.26
C ASP A 4 4.33 -7.28 1.14
N LYS A 5 4.47 -6.72 -0.07
CA LYS A 5 3.67 -7.13 -1.21
C LYS A 5 3.84 -8.60 -1.59
N THR A 6 5.05 -9.16 -1.46
CA THR A 6 5.35 -10.56 -1.82
C THR A 6 4.72 -11.50 -0.80
N TYR A 7 4.89 -11.23 0.50
CA TYR A 7 4.28 -11.98 1.58
C TYR A 7 2.75 -11.95 1.45
N TYR A 8 2.17 -10.77 1.18
CA TYR A 8 0.74 -10.62 0.92
C TYR A 8 0.27 -11.47 -0.27
N SER A 9 0.96 -11.43 -1.41
CA SER A 9 0.56 -12.19 -2.59
C SER A 9 0.60 -13.70 -2.36
N ILE A 10 1.60 -14.20 -1.64
CA ILE A 10 1.70 -15.63 -1.27
C ILE A 10 0.57 -16.01 -0.30
N LEU A 11 0.33 -15.19 0.73
CA LEU A 11 -0.77 -15.39 1.68
C LEU A 11 -2.14 -15.42 0.99
N GLN A 12 -2.39 -14.47 0.08
CA GLN A 12 -3.61 -14.40 -0.70
C GLN A 12 -3.78 -15.67 -1.57
N THR A 13 -2.69 -16.14 -2.17
CA THR A 13 -2.69 -17.35 -2.99
C THR A 13 -3.10 -18.59 -2.19
N ILE A 14 -2.62 -18.73 -0.95
CA ILE A 14 -2.96 -19.83 -0.03
C ILE A 14 -4.35 -19.64 0.60
N SER A 15 -4.89 -18.42 0.62
CA SER A 15 -6.21 -18.13 1.20
C SER A 15 -7.36 -18.76 0.42
N ASP A 16 -7.19 -18.94 -0.89
CA ASP A 16 -8.27 -19.40 -1.77
C ASP A 16 -8.47 -20.91 -1.66
N GLU A 17 -7.40 -21.67 -1.42
CA GLU A 17 -7.41 -23.13 -1.33
C GLU A 17 -6.15 -23.66 -0.64
N ASN A 18 -6.20 -24.91 -0.15
CA ASN A 18 -5.00 -25.58 0.33
C ASN A 18 -4.09 -25.90 -0.86
N LEU A 19 -2.83 -25.44 -0.82
CA LEU A 19 -1.91 -25.55 -1.95
C LEU A 19 -0.68 -26.40 -1.63
N ALA A 20 -0.25 -27.20 -2.59
CA ALA A 20 1.03 -27.88 -2.50
C ALA A 20 2.18 -26.92 -2.86
N PHE A 21 3.37 -27.17 -2.31
CA PHE A 21 4.56 -26.37 -2.60
C PHE A 21 4.84 -26.19 -4.11
N PRO A 22 4.72 -27.23 -4.98
CA PRO A 22 4.93 -27.06 -6.41
C PRO A 22 3.93 -26.08 -7.05
N ASP A 23 2.67 -26.09 -6.60
CA ASP A 23 1.62 -25.22 -7.14
C ASP A 23 1.86 -23.75 -6.74
N ILE A 24 2.31 -23.52 -5.51
CA ILE A 24 2.76 -22.20 -5.06
C ILE A 24 3.95 -21.76 -5.91
N LYS A 25 4.93 -22.64 -6.13
CA LYS A 25 6.12 -22.33 -6.92
C LYS A 25 5.78 -21.98 -8.38
N GLU A 26 4.78 -22.64 -8.97
CA GLU A 26 4.29 -22.34 -10.32
C GLU A 26 3.65 -20.95 -10.40
N ARG A 27 2.92 -20.52 -9.36
CA ARG A 27 2.32 -19.17 -9.28
C ARG A 27 3.36 -18.06 -9.04
N PHE A 28 4.52 -18.40 -8.47
CA PHE A 28 5.62 -17.48 -8.19
C PHE A 28 6.93 -17.89 -8.89
N PRO A 29 6.96 -17.92 -10.25
CA PRO A 29 8.11 -18.44 -10.99
C PRO A 29 9.35 -17.55 -10.86
N LYS A 30 9.18 -16.27 -10.51
CA LYS A 30 10.25 -15.27 -10.36
C LYS A 30 10.93 -15.26 -8.99
N VAL A 31 10.29 -15.83 -7.97
CA VAL A 31 10.85 -15.93 -6.60
C VAL A 31 11.77 -17.14 -6.58
N ASP A 32 13.00 -17.05 -6.07
CA ASP A 32 13.86 -18.24 -6.02
C ASP A 32 13.24 -19.36 -5.15
N GLU A 33 13.57 -20.63 -5.41
CA GLU A 33 12.99 -21.72 -4.62
C GLU A 33 13.41 -21.64 -3.14
N LEU A 34 14.66 -21.28 -2.85
CA LEU A 34 15.15 -21.10 -1.49
C LEU A 34 14.44 -19.93 -0.82
N GLU A 35 14.34 -18.79 -1.52
CA GLU A 35 13.62 -17.61 -1.06
C GLU A 35 12.15 -17.92 -0.75
N LEU A 36 11.47 -18.66 -1.63
CA LEU A 36 10.08 -19.06 -1.43
C LEU A 36 9.91 -19.93 -0.17
N LYS A 37 10.85 -20.86 0.07
CA LYS A 37 10.86 -21.69 1.28
C LYS A 37 11.08 -20.84 2.53
N GLU A 38 11.98 -19.86 2.49
CA GLU A 38 12.22 -18.93 3.60
C GLU A 38 10.97 -18.08 3.91
N ILE A 39 10.27 -17.60 2.89
CA ILE A 39 9.02 -16.86 3.06
C ILE A 39 7.94 -17.74 3.70
N LEU A 40 7.73 -18.95 3.16
CA LEU A 40 6.74 -19.89 3.70
C LEU A 40 7.06 -20.28 5.15
N TYR A 41 8.33 -20.49 5.47
CA TYR A 41 8.78 -20.74 6.83
C TYR A 41 8.50 -19.54 7.76
N ALA A 42 8.78 -18.32 7.31
CA ALA A 42 8.49 -17.12 8.08
C ALA A 42 6.99 -16.92 8.32
N LEU A 43 6.16 -17.22 7.31
CA LEU A 43 4.70 -17.19 7.42
C LEU A 43 4.16 -18.25 8.38
N GLU A 44 4.72 -19.45 8.37
CA GLU A 44 4.39 -20.51 9.32
C GLU A 44 4.77 -20.11 10.75
N LYS A 45 5.98 -19.56 10.95
CA LYS A 45 6.44 -19.10 12.28
C LYS A 45 5.67 -17.90 12.82
N ALA A 46 5.02 -17.13 11.96
CA ALA A 46 4.14 -16.04 12.34
C ALA A 46 2.68 -16.49 12.54
N ASP A 47 2.41 -17.80 12.52
CA ASP A 47 1.08 -18.40 12.61
C ASP A 47 0.11 -17.94 11.50
N TYR A 48 0.61 -17.49 10.35
CA TYR A 48 -0.24 -17.02 9.24
C TYR A 48 -0.67 -18.15 8.30
N ILE A 49 0.10 -19.23 8.25
CA ILE A 49 -0.22 -20.45 7.51
C ILE A 49 0.06 -21.67 8.37
N ASN A 50 -0.62 -22.77 8.07
CA ASN A 50 -0.33 -24.09 8.61
C ASN A 50 0.41 -24.90 7.56
N HIS A 51 1.50 -25.56 7.97
CA HIS A 51 2.26 -26.48 7.14
C HIS A 51 1.86 -27.92 7.44
N HIS A 52 1.54 -28.67 6.39
CA HIS A 52 1.18 -30.09 6.49
C HIS A 52 2.16 -30.90 5.65
N PHE A 53 2.79 -31.91 6.28
CA PHE A 53 3.68 -32.83 5.58
C PHE A 53 3.71 -34.19 6.27
N ASN A 54 3.63 -35.27 5.47
CA ASN A 54 3.82 -36.64 5.95
C ASN A 54 5.32 -36.91 6.14
N GLY A 55 5.92 -36.32 7.16
CA GLY A 55 7.33 -36.42 7.46
C GLY A 55 7.74 -35.41 8.54
N ASP A 56 8.97 -34.89 8.43
CA ASP A 56 9.43 -33.82 9.30
C ASP A 56 8.71 -32.51 8.94
N ALA A 57 7.75 -32.13 9.78
CA ALA A 57 6.98 -30.89 9.63
C ALA A 57 7.83 -29.62 9.84
N SER A 58 9.10 -29.73 10.22
CA SER A 58 10.00 -28.56 10.28
C SER A 58 10.68 -28.24 8.95
N VAL A 59 10.49 -29.07 7.92
CA VAL A 59 11.19 -28.94 6.63
C VAL A 59 10.20 -28.84 5.46
N ILE A 60 10.28 -27.74 4.72
CA ILE A 60 9.47 -27.52 3.50
C ILE A 60 10.06 -28.30 2.33
N ARG A 61 9.23 -29.14 1.69
CA ARG A 61 9.60 -30.04 0.58
C ARG A 61 8.51 -30.08 -0.49
N ASN A 62 8.77 -30.73 -1.64
CA ASN A 62 7.80 -30.83 -2.73
C ASN A 62 6.47 -31.50 -2.37
N GLY A 63 6.43 -32.34 -1.33
CA GLY A 63 5.17 -32.94 -0.84
C GLY A 63 4.47 -32.13 0.25
N SER A 64 4.99 -30.95 0.61
CA SER A 64 4.38 -30.07 1.61
C SER A 64 3.15 -29.39 1.07
N THR A 65 2.12 -29.28 1.90
CA THR A 65 0.90 -28.51 1.61
C THR A 65 0.68 -27.45 2.67
N PHE A 66 0.03 -26.36 2.27
CA PHE A 66 -0.17 -25.18 3.11
C PHE A 66 -1.64 -24.77 3.12
N SER A 67 -2.12 -24.36 4.27
CA SER A 67 -3.47 -23.80 4.44
C SER A 67 -3.39 -22.51 5.25
N ILE A 68 -4.24 -21.53 4.94
CA ILE A 68 -4.27 -20.28 5.71
C ILE A 68 -4.80 -20.50 7.12
N SER A 69 -4.25 -19.78 8.11
CA SER A 69 -4.80 -19.74 9.47
C SER A 69 -5.87 -18.64 9.62
N LEU A 70 -6.42 -18.46 10.83
CA LEU A 70 -7.30 -17.33 11.10
C LEU A 70 -6.50 -16.01 11.13
N GLU A 71 -5.32 -16.04 11.73
CA GLU A 71 -4.38 -14.92 11.85
C GLU A 71 -3.90 -14.46 10.48
N GLY A 72 -3.64 -15.40 9.55
CA GLY A 72 -3.31 -15.09 8.16
C GLY A 72 -4.43 -14.35 7.44
N LYS A 73 -5.69 -14.74 7.67
CA LYS A 73 -6.86 -14.03 7.10
C LYS A 73 -6.97 -12.61 7.65
N HIS A 74 -6.78 -12.43 8.95
CA HIS A 74 -6.76 -11.09 9.56
C HIS A 74 -5.62 -10.23 9.00
N ALA A 75 -4.43 -10.80 8.80
CA ALA A 75 -3.29 -10.07 8.24
C ALA A 75 -3.55 -9.61 6.79
N ILE A 76 -4.23 -10.43 5.97
CA ILE A 76 -4.68 -10.03 4.63
C ILE A 76 -5.65 -8.84 4.70
N MET A 77 -6.62 -8.89 5.60
CA MET A 77 -7.59 -7.80 5.79
C MET A 77 -6.91 -6.51 6.24
N GLU A 78 -6.03 -6.59 7.25
CA GLU A 78 -5.28 -5.45 7.77
C GLU A 78 -4.41 -4.80 6.68
N TYR A 79 -3.76 -5.61 5.84
CA TYR A 79 -2.99 -5.10 4.71
C TYR A 79 -3.86 -4.30 3.72
N LEU A 80 -5.05 -4.79 3.40
CA LEU A 80 -6.00 -4.11 2.52
C LEU A 80 -6.53 -2.80 3.12
N GLU A 81 -6.85 -2.80 4.42
CA GLU A 81 -7.29 -1.61 5.16
C GLU A 81 -6.20 -0.55 5.21
N ASN A 82 -4.94 -0.95 5.45
CA ASN A 82 -3.79 -0.06 5.45
C ASN A 82 -3.54 0.56 4.06
N LEU A 83 -3.62 -0.23 2.98
CA LEU A 83 -3.54 0.29 1.60
C LEU A 83 -4.65 1.30 1.31
N HIS A 84 -5.88 1.02 1.76
CA HIS A 84 -7.00 1.92 1.58
C HIS A 84 -6.79 3.24 2.32
N SER A 85 -6.35 3.17 3.58
CA SER A 85 -6.11 4.31 4.45
C SER A 85 -4.99 5.22 3.93
N ALA A 86 -3.88 4.62 3.46
CA ALA A 86 -2.78 5.35 2.82
C ALA A 86 -3.26 6.12 1.58
N LYS A 87 -4.10 5.49 0.74
CA LYS A 87 -4.66 6.13 -0.46
C LYS A 87 -5.59 7.31 -0.15
N ILE A 88 -6.32 7.26 0.97
CA ILE A 88 -7.15 8.39 1.43
C ILE A 88 -6.27 9.56 1.87
N GLN A 89 -5.21 9.29 2.64
CA GLN A 89 -4.29 10.32 3.11
C GLN A 89 -3.56 11.03 1.97
N GLU A 90 -3.11 10.28 0.95
CA GLU A 90 -2.49 10.87 -0.24
C GLU A 90 -3.44 11.81 -0.98
N LYS A 91 -4.73 11.43 -1.14
CA LYS A 91 -5.74 12.31 -1.76
C LYS A 91 -5.96 13.58 -0.94
N SER A 92 -6.10 13.46 0.37
CA SER A 92 -6.31 14.61 1.26
C SER A 92 -5.14 15.60 1.22
N SER A 93 -3.90 15.11 1.20
CA SER A 93 -2.71 15.95 1.12
C SER A 93 -2.59 16.67 -0.23
N ARG A 94 -2.96 16.00 -1.33
CA ARG A 94 -3.00 16.60 -2.67
C ARG A 94 -4.08 17.67 -2.78
N ASP A 95 -5.28 17.41 -2.28
CA ASP A 95 -6.40 18.37 -2.34
C ASP A 95 -6.12 19.60 -1.48
N SER A 96 -5.48 19.43 -0.33
CA SER A 96 -5.02 20.52 0.53
C SER A 96 -3.93 21.38 -0.13
N SER A 97 -2.99 20.75 -0.85
CA SER A 97 -1.94 21.44 -1.61
C SER A 97 -2.50 22.25 -2.78
N VAL A 98 -3.50 21.71 -3.50
CA VAL A 98 -4.18 22.40 -4.60
C VAL A 98 -5.00 23.59 -4.07
N ALA A 99 -5.75 23.41 -2.98
CA ALA A 99 -6.50 24.47 -2.34
C ALA A 99 -5.60 25.62 -1.83
N ALA A 100 -4.47 25.29 -1.19
CA ALA A 100 -3.49 26.28 -0.76
C ALA A 100 -2.91 27.07 -1.94
N LYS A 101 -2.60 26.40 -3.06
CA LYS A 101 -2.04 27.06 -4.25
C LYS A 101 -3.06 27.95 -4.97
N ALA A 102 -4.33 27.55 -5.02
CA ALA A 102 -5.41 28.36 -5.56
C ALA A 102 -5.71 29.60 -4.70
N GLY A 103 -5.72 29.45 -3.38
CA GLY A 103 -5.91 30.55 -2.44
C GLY A 103 -4.81 31.62 -2.57
N VAL A 104 -3.54 31.21 -2.65
CA VAL A 104 -2.41 32.14 -2.80
C VAL A 104 -2.45 32.89 -4.14
N MET A 105 -2.83 32.23 -5.24
CA MET A 105 -3.01 32.90 -6.54
C MET A 105 -4.14 33.94 -6.53
N CYS A 106 -5.27 33.65 -5.87
CA CYS A 106 -6.38 34.59 -5.76
C CYS A 106 -6.00 35.85 -4.98
N CYS A 107 -5.27 35.70 -3.86
CA CYS A 107 -4.81 36.82 -3.04
C CYS A 107 -3.80 37.73 -3.76
N ILE A 108 -2.90 37.15 -4.56
CA ILE A 108 -1.94 37.93 -5.36
C ILE A 108 -2.67 38.75 -6.42
N LEU A 109 -3.62 38.14 -7.13
CA LEU A 109 -4.42 38.85 -8.15
C LEU A 109 -5.26 39.98 -7.56
N THR A 110 -5.86 39.78 -6.38
CA THR A 110 -6.61 40.85 -5.70
C THR A 110 -5.70 41.97 -5.22
N ALA A 111 -4.53 41.66 -4.65
CA ALA A 111 -3.57 42.69 -4.21
C ALA A 111 -3.05 43.55 -5.38
N ILE A 112 -2.74 42.93 -6.52
CA ILE A 112 -2.33 43.65 -7.74
C ILE A 112 -3.48 44.54 -8.25
N SER A 113 -4.71 44.02 -8.25
CA SER A 113 -5.89 44.78 -8.70
C SER A 113 -6.15 46.02 -7.83
N VAL A 114 -5.98 45.91 -6.50
CA VAL A 114 -6.12 47.03 -5.56
C VAL A 114 -5.00 48.07 -5.77
N LEU A 115 -3.77 47.63 -6.01
CA LEU A 115 -2.65 48.54 -6.30
C LEU A 115 -2.87 49.36 -7.58
N ILE A 116 -3.38 48.72 -8.64
CA ILE A 116 -3.69 49.38 -9.91
C ILE A 116 -4.81 50.41 -9.70
N ALA A 117 -5.86 50.06 -8.96
CA ALA A 117 -6.95 50.99 -8.65
C ALA A 117 -6.46 52.21 -7.83
N ALA A 118 -5.59 52.00 -6.84
CA ALA A 118 -5.00 53.08 -6.05
C ALA A 118 -4.13 54.03 -6.89
N LEU A 119 -3.34 53.49 -7.82
CA LEU A 119 -2.53 54.29 -8.74
C LEU A 119 -3.38 55.06 -9.76
N GLY A 120 -4.50 54.48 -10.21
CA GLY A 120 -5.44 55.14 -11.11
C GLY A 120 -6.17 56.33 -10.46
N LEU A 121 -6.57 56.19 -9.19
CA LEU A 121 -7.18 57.26 -8.40
C LEU A 121 -6.18 58.38 -8.07
N LEU A 122 -4.90 58.04 -7.83
CA LEU A 122 -3.86 59.04 -7.59
C LEU A 122 -3.64 59.93 -8.82
N LYS A 123 -3.67 59.36 -10.04
CA LYS A 123 -3.56 60.12 -11.29
C LYS A 123 -4.70 61.12 -11.48
N THR A 124 -5.93 60.72 -11.15
CA THR A 124 -7.10 61.60 -11.27
C THR A 124 -7.11 62.70 -10.21
N ALA A 125 -6.60 62.43 -9.01
CA ALA A 125 -6.48 63.42 -7.94
C ALA A 125 -5.40 64.49 -8.19
N LEU A 126 -4.36 64.18 -8.98
CA LEU A 126 -3.25 65.10 -9.29
C LEU A 126 -3.50 66.01 -10.51
N GLY A 127 -4.61 65.87 -11.23
CA GLY A 127 -5.03 66.82 -12.26
C GLY A 127 -4.04 66.98 -13.42
N ILE A 128 -3.58 65.86 -13.99
CA ILE A 128 -2.90 65.79 -15.30
C ILE A 128 -3.85 65.12 -16.30
#